data_AF-A0A0M6ZD37-F1
#
_entry.id   AF-A0A0M6ZD37-F1
#
_cell.length_a   1.000
_cell.length_b   1.000
_cell.length_c   1.000
_cell.angle_alpha   90.00
_cell.angle_beta   90.00
_cell.angle_gamma   90.00
#
_symmetry.space_group_name_H-M   'P 1'
#
loop_
_entity.id
_entity.type
_entity.pdbx_description
1 polymer ?
#
loop_
_entity_poly.entity_id
_entity_poly.type
_entity_poly.pdbx_seq_one_letter_code
_entity_poly.pdbx_strand_id
1 'polypeptide(L)' 'MNETYNAFASFAQTWGLVYFVVLFGIVLAYALWPKNAKKFDDAAQIPFRED' A
#
# COMPACT_ATOMS: atom_id res chain seq x y z
N MET A 1 23.98 24.52 21.76
CA MET A 1 23.14 23.31 21.57
C MET A 1 23.14 23.03 20.09
N ASN A 2 23.64 21.86 19.69
CA ASN A 2 24.14 21.59 18.34
C ASN A 2 23.00 21.62 17.31
N GLU A 3 23.14 22.40 16.24
CA GLU A 3 22.14 22.56 15.17
C GLU A 3 21.65 21.22 14.59
N THR A 4 22.52 20.21 14.61
CA THR A 4 22.20 18.83 14.27
C THR A 4 21.00 18.28 15.06
N TYR A 5 20.91 18.55 16.36
CA TYR A 5 19.81 18.05 17.19
C TYR A 5 18.46 18.67 16.79
N ASN A 6 18.44 19.95 16.48
CA ASN A 6 17.24 20.63 15.99
C ASN A 6 16.79 20.08 14.63
N ALA A 7 17.72 19.82 13.72
CA ALA A 7 17.41 19.20 12.43
C ALA A 7 16.80 17.80 12.59
N PHE A 8 17.36 16.96 13.47
CA PHE A 8 16.80 15.63 13.77
C PHE A 8 15.44 15.70 14.47
N ALA A 9 15.26 16.64 15.42
CA ALA A 9 14.01 16.81 16.14
C ALA A 9 12.86 17.25 15.21
N SER A 10 13.10 18.22 14.32
CA SER A 10 12.10 18.66 13.33
C SER A 10 11.75 17.56 12.33
N PHE A 11 12.73 16.72 12.00
CA PHE A 11 12.54 15.61 11.08
C PHE A 11 11.73 14.48 11.75
N ALA A 12 12.09 14.10 12.98
CA ALA A 12 11.36 13.12 13.80
C ALA A 12 9.88 13.48 13.96
N GLN A 13 9.57 14.77 14.07
CA GLN A 13 8.20 15.27 14.18
C GLN A 13 7.36 15.00 12.92
N THR A 14 7.97 14.98 11.73
CA THR A 14 7.26 14.82 10.44
C THR A 14 7.31 13.39 9.90
N TRP A 15 8.25 12.57 10.36
CA TRP A 15 8.41 11.18 9.93
C TRP A 15 7.20 10.29 10.21
N GLY A 16 6.48 10.53 11.32
CA GLY A 16 5.28 9.76 11.64
C GLY A 16 4.22 9.85 10.53
N LEU A 17 4.03 11.04 9.98
CA LEU A 17 3.10 11.27 8.85
C LEU A 17 3.59 10.57 7.59
N VAL A 18 4.87 10.73 7.24
CA VAL A 18 5.47 10.09 6.05
C VAL A 18 5.33 8.57 6.12
N TYR A 19 5.62 7.98 7.29
CA TYR A 19 5.49 6.55 7.51
C TYR A 19 4.04 6.08 7.35
N PHE A 20 3.08 6.83 7.90
CA PHE A 20 1.65 6.55 7.74
C PHE A 20 1.21 6.59 6.28
N VAL A 21 1.63 7.62 5.53
CA VAL A 21 1.30 7.78 4.12
C VAL A 21 1.88 6.63 3.28
N VAL A 22 3.13 6.24 3.54
CA VAL A 22 3.76 5.11 2.85
C VAL A 22 3.03 3.80 3.14
N LEU A 23 2.75 3.49 4.40
CA LEU A 23 2.00 2.29 4.77
C LEU A 23 0.60 2.27 4.16
N PHE A 24 -0.11 3.39 4.21
CA PHE A 24 -1.43 3.52 3.62
C PHE A 24 -1.39 3.32 2.10
N GLY A 25 -0.39 3.88 1.42
CA GLY A 25 -0.16 3.68 -0.01
C GLY A 25 0.08 2.21 -0.38
N ILE A 26 0.86 1.48 0.43
CA ILE A 26 1.07 0.03 0.25
C ILE A 26 -0.24 -0.74 0.40
N VAL A 27 -1.04 -0.43 1.42
CA VAL A 27 -2.34 -1.08 1.65
C VAL A 27 -3.31 -0.79 0.50
N LEU A 28 -3.37 0.45 0.01
CA LEU A 28 -4.19 0.81 -1.14
C LEU A 28 -3.72 0.09 -2.41
N ALA A 29 -2.41 0.06 -2.67
CA ALA A 29 -1.87 -0.65 -3.82
C ALA A 29 -2.20 -2.15 -3.76
N TYR A 30 -2.17 -2.75 -2.57
CA TYR A 30 -2.59 -4.13 -2.35
C TYR A 30 -4.11 -4.31 -2.54
N ALA A 31 -4.92 -3.49 -1.92
CA ALA A 31 -6.38 -3.57 -1.97
C ALA A 31 -6.93 -3.34 -3.37
N LEU A 32 -6.32 -2.43 -4.13
CA LEU A 32 -6.67 -2.12 -5.51
C LEU A 32 -5.99 -3.04 -6.51
N TRP A 33 -5.12 -3.97 -6.09
CA TRP A 33 -4.37 -4.80 -7.02
C TRP A 33 -5.33 -5.73 -7.78
N PRO A 34 -5.52 -5.53 -9.11
CA PRO A 34 -6.44 -6.33 -9.92
C PRO A 34 -5.94 -7.77 -10.19
N LYS A 35 -4.88 -8.25 -9.52
CA LYS A 35 -4.19 -9.51 -9.84
C LYS A 35 -5.06 -10.73 -9.61
N ASN A 36 -5.99 -10.64 -8.66
CA ASN A 36 -6.97 -11.68 -8.44
C ASN A 36 -8.26 -11.46 -9.23
N ALA A 37 -8.52 -10.28 -9.78
CA ALA A 37 -9.70 -10.04 -10.60
C ALA A 37 -9.69 -10.96 -11.83
N LYS A 38 -8.55 -11.10 -12.53
CA LYS A 38 -8.39 -12.08 -13.61
C LYS A 38 -8.60 -13.54 -13.15
N LYS A 39 -8.21 -13.87 -11.92
CA LYS A 39 -8.35 -15.22 -11.36
C LYS A 39 -9.80 -15.53 -10.97
N PHE A 40 -10.54 -14.52 -10.53
CA PHE A 40 -11.98 -14.60 -10.26
C PHE A 40 -12.79 -14.62 -11.55
N ASP A 41 -12.39 -13.85 -12.56
CA ASP A 41 -13.03 -13.82 -13.88
C ASP A 41 -12.89 -15.18 -14.60
N ASP A 42 -11.67 -15.75 -14.56
CA ASP A 42 -11.39 -17.08 -15.12
C ASP A 42 -12.09 -18.21 -14.32
N ALA A 43 -12.26 -18.04 -13.01
CA ALA A 43 -13.05 -18.95 -12.18
C ALA A 43 -14.56 -18.82 -12.39
N ALA A 44 -15.06 -17.63 -12.68
CA ALA A 44 -16.47 -17.37 -12.98
C ALA A 44 -16.91 -17.94 -14.34
N GLN A 45 -15.96 -18.17 -15.25
CA GLN A 45 -16.19 -18.88 -16.52
C GLN A 45 -16.14 -20.42 -16.40
N ILE A 46 -15.72 -20.98 -15.26
CA ILE A 46 -15.72 -22.44 -15.03
C ILE A 46 -17.11 -23.08 -15.21
N PRO A 47 -18.22 -22.56 -14.64
CA PRO A 47 -19.54 -23.16 -14.84
C PRO A 47 -20.10 -23.06 -16.27
N PHE A 48 -19.46 -22.30 -17.16
CA PHE A 48 -19.83 -22.21 -18.58
C PHE A 48 -18.91 -23.05 -19.50
N ARG A 49 -17.90 -23.74 -18.96
CA ARG A 49 -17.17 -24.79 -19.70
C ARG A 49 -18.01 -26.06 -19.63
N GLU A 50 -18.88 -26.21 -20.61
CA GLU A 50 -19.63 -27.43 -20.88
C GLU A 50 -18.68 -28.46 -21.51
N ASP A 51 -18.21 -29.41 -20.71
CA ASP A 51 -17.84 -30.77 -21.14
C ASP A 51 -18.82 -31.77 -20.49
#